data_AF-A0A954ZET9-F1
#
_entry.id   AF-A0A954ZET9-F1
#
_cell.length_a   1.000
_cell.length_b   1.000
_cell.length_c   1.000
_cell.angle_alpha   90.00
_cell.angle_beta   90.00
_cell.angle_gamma   90.00
#
_symmetry.space_group_name_H-M   'P 1'
#
loop_
_entity.id
_entity.type
_entity.pdbx_description
1 polymer ?
#
loop_
_entity_poly.entity_id
_entity_poly.type
_entity_poly.pdbx_seq_one_letter_code
_entity_poly.pdbx_strand_id
1 'polypeptide(L)'
;GGETAKLVADLADATNWRAYDVSEKGFISFGWRPTERVLSGPGDFRPWDWHLASDEERLVYFLAAGSGQESFAGDPRDYYRLERHVKRSGDGPPYVVSWNGSMFTYFFSHCWIDYRSYGVDDPQAFDVEQTPVDWVENSRRATLTHRRQCQRAQGKFASFSTDRWGLAPCMGVNGEGRLGYLVQAVRPSVMDADQWDGGTIAPYAAGAALMFTPQESMAALHAFRALSTAEGLPLAFRDPAGGGYGMADSFNLDFGVACDDNVAIDVGPFLLGMENSRTGLVWKLFMRHPVAQRAVGRLRWRPWID
;
A
#
# COMPACT_ATOMS: atom_id res chain seq x y z
N GLY A 1 -24.85 6.32 8.00
CA GLY A 1 -26.17 6.83 7.57
C GLY A 1 -26.32 8.28 7.99
N GLY A 2 -27.48 8.89 7.75
CA GLY A 2 -27.76 10.27 8.17
C GLY A 2 -26.88 11.32 7.51
N GLU A 3 -26.65 12.42 8.20
CA GLU A 3 -25.87 13.59 7.72
C GLU A 3 -24.46 13.21 7.28
N THR A 4 -23.74 12.39 8.06
CA THR A 4 -22.38 11.94 7.70
C THR A 4 -22.35 11.21 6.36
N ALA A 5 -23.34 10.34 6.09
CA ALA A 5 -23.40 9.63 4.81
C ALA A 5 -23.66 10.59 3.64
N LYS A 6 -24.49 11.62 3.86
CA LYS A 6 -24.74 12.65 2.86
C LYS A 6 -23.47 13.46 2.58
N LEU A 7 -22.79 13.95 3.61
CA LEU A 7 -21.55 14.72 3.45
C LEU A 7 -20.47 13.93 2.71
N VAL A 8 -20.31 12.64 3.02
CA VAL A 8 -19.36 11.76 2.32
C VAL A 8 -19.76 11.57 0.85
N ALA A 9 -21.06 11.40 0.56
CA ALA A 9 -21.54 11.30 -0.82
C ALA A 9 -21.31 12.60 -1.59
N ASP A 10 -21.63 13.75 -0.99
CA ASP A 10 -21.45 15.07 -1.58
C ASP A 10 -19.95 15.33 -1.89
N LEU A 11 -19.04 14.97 -0.96
CA LEU A 11 -17.59 15.05 -1.18
C LEU A 11 -17.13 14.14 -2.32
N ALA A 12 -17.58 12.89 -2.34
CA ALA A 12 -17.20 11.94 -3.37
C ALA A 12 -17.70 12.36 -4.76
N ASP A 13 -18.93 12.86 -4.86
CA ASP A 13 -19.53 13.27 -6.12
C ASP A 13 -18.97 14.63 -6.60
N ALA A 14 -18.55 15.51 -5.69
CA ALA A 14 -17.89 16.78 -6.04
C ALA A 14 -16.43 16.62 -6.49
N THR A 15 -15.83 15.43 -6.31
CA THR A 15 -14.44 15.19 -6.68
C THR A 15 -14.30 15.09 -8.20
N ASN A 16 -13.64 16.08 -8.81
CA ASN A 16 -13.39 16.15 -10.25
C ASN A 16 -12.05 15.48 -10.62
N TRP A 17 -12.08 14.17 -10.82
CA TRP A 17 -10.90 13.40 -11.23
C TRP A 17 -10.39 13.80 -12.61
N ARG A 18 -11.30 14.06 -13.54
CA ARG A 18 -10.96 14.47 -14.92
C ARG A 18 -10.16 15.78 -14.97
N ALA A 19 -10.36 16.68 -14.01
CA ALA A 19 -9.55 17.90 -13.92
C ALA A 19 -8.06 17.64 -13.65
N TYR A 20 -7.70 16.47 -13.12
CA TYR A 20 -6.32 16.08 -12.84
C TYR A 20 -5.69 15.23 -13.95
N ASP A 21 -6.45 14.82 -14.97
CA ASP A 21 -5.94 14.16 -16.18
C ASP A 21 -5.31 15.19 -17.12
N VAL A 22 -4.14 15.68 -16.71
CA VAL A 22 -3.43 16.78 -17.37
C VAL A 22 -2.00 16.43 -17.74
N SER A 23 -1.53 15.22 -17.40
CA SER A 23 -0.17 14.84 -17.77
C SER A 23 -0.07 14.64 -19.28
N GLU A 24 1.09 14.95 -19.86
CA GLU A 24 1.32 14.76 -21.30
C GLU A 24 1.19 13.29 -21.73
N LYS A 25 1.31 12.36 -20.78
CA LYS A 25 1.15 10.91 -20.98
C LYS A 25 -0.32 10.47 -20.88
N GLY A 26 -1.24 11.36 -20.53
CA GLY A 26 -2.66 11.06 -20.30
C GLY A 26 -2.86 10.21 -19.04
N PHE A 27 -2.24 10.64 -17.94
CA PHE A 27 -2.39 10.07 -16.61
C PHE A 27 -2.72 11.18 -15.60
N ILE A 28 -3.36 10.79 -14.49
CA ILE A 28 -3.74 11.69 -13.39
C ILE A 28 -2.47 12.24 -12.72
N SER A 29 -2.36 13.56 -12.62
CA SER A 29 -1.30 14.24 -11.89
C SER A 29 -1.35 13.90 -10.39
N PHE A 30 -0.19 13.83 -9.75
CA PHE A 30 -0.05 13.63 -8.29
C PHE A 30 -0.80 14.68 -7.47
N GLY A 31 -1.04 15.85 -8.04
CA GLY A 31 -1.88 16.84 -7.41
C GLY A 31 -1.84 18.19 -8.11
N TRP A 32 -2.52 19.14 -7.50
CA TRP A 32 -2.54 20.53 -7.91
C TRP A 32 -2.09 21.39 -6.73
N ARG A 33 -1.27 22.39 -6.98
CA ARG A 33 -0.77 23.30 -5.95
C ARG A 33 -1.17 24.73 -6.28
N PRO A 34 -1.91 25.43 -5.41
CA PRO A 34 -2.21 26.84 -5.61
C PRO A 34 -0.92 27.67 -5.57
N THR A 35 -0.86 28.73 -6.38
CA THR A 35 0.27 29.67 -6.40
C THR A 35 0.43 30.36 -5.05
N GLU A 36 -0.69 30.67 -4.40
CA GLU A 36 -0.76 31.24 -3.06
C GLU A 36 -1.20 30.20 -2.03
N ARG A 37 -1.07 30.48 -0.73
CA ARG A 37 -1.57 29.59 0.34
C ARG A 37 -3.09 29.71 0.55
N VAL A 38 -3.84 29.81 -0.54
CA VAL A 38 -5.31 29.86 -0.56
C VAL A 38 -5.80 28.65 -1.36
N LEU A 39 -6.82 27.94 -0.86
CA LEU A 39 -7.33 26.70 -1.45
C LEU A 39 -8.10 26.90 -2.78
N SER A 40 -8.10 28.12 -3.30
CA SER A 40 -8.78 28.52 -4.53
C SER A 40 -7.94 29.55 -5.28
N GLY A 41 -8.06 29.60 -6.60
CA GLY A 41 -7.34 30.55 -7.44
C GLY A 41 -6.41 29.85 -8.43
N PRO A 42 -5.44 30.58 -9.02
CA PRO A 42 -4.47 29.98 -9.93
C PRO A 42 -3.55 29.00 -9.20
N GLY A 43 -3.00 28.06 -9.96
CA GLY A 43 -2.05 27.07 -9.46
C GLY A 43 -1.65 26.10 -10.55
N ASP A 44 -0.67 25.28 -10.23
CA ASP A 44 -0.04 24.37 -11.18
C ASP A 44 -0.22 22.92 -10.76
N PHE A 45 -0.48 22.06 -11.73
CA PHE A 45 -0.43 20.63 -11.53
C PHE A 45 1.01 20.17 -11.31
N ARG A 46 1.16 19.10 -10.53
CA ARG A 46 2.47 18.51 -10.27
C ARG A 46 2.96 17.82 -11.55
N PRO A 47 4.28 17.88 -11.83
CA PRO A 47 4.86 17.26 -13.01
C PRO A 47 4.91 15.71 -12.93
N TRP A 48 4.63 15.14 -11.76
CA TRP A 48 4.55 13.71 -11.54
C TRP A 48 3.12 13.21 -11.73
N ASP A 49 2.98 12.01 -12.29
CA ASP A 49 1.71 11.38 -12.60
C ASP A 49 1.64 9.94 -12.08
N TRP A 50 0.43 9.49 -11.80
CA TRP A 50 0.11 8.14 -11.36
C TRP A 50 0.08 7.22 -12.58
N HIS A 51 1.20 6.55 -12.86
CA HIS A 51 1.39 5.76 -14.09
C HIS A 51 1.78 4.29 -13.87
N LEU A 52 2.07 3.86 -12.64
CA LEU A 52 2.43 2.48 -12.32
C LEU A 52 1.23 1.71 -11.77
N ALA A 53 1.16 0.40 -11.99
CA ALA A 53 0.01 -0.40 -11.57
C ALA A 53 0.15 -1.03 -10.17
N SER A 54 1.35 -1.14 -9.63
CA SER A 54 1.60 -1.89 -8.40
C SER A 54 1.43 -1.10 -7.12
N ASP A 55 1.29 0.23 -7.17
CA ASP A 55 1.34 1.10 -5.99
C ASP A 55 -0.08 1.64 -5.67
N GLU A 56 -0.19 2.80 -5.05
CA GLU A 56 -1.48 3.43 -4.70
C GLU A 56 -2.33 3.86 -5.89
N GLU A 57 -1.76 3.91 -7.10
CA GLU A 57 -2.43 4.39 -8.30
C GLU A 57 -3.71 3.63 -8.58
N ARG A 58 -3.72 2.30 -8.34
CA ARG A 58 -4.92 1.50 -8.58
C ARG A 58 -6.12 2.00 -7.78
N LEU A 59 -5.91 2.45 -6.54
CA LEU A 59 -6.98 3.06 -5.75
C LEU A 59 -7.43 4.39 -6.35
N VAL A 60 -6.50 5.22 -6.80
CA VAL A 60 -6.77 6.51 -7.48
C VAL A 60 -7.64 6.29 -8.71
N TYR A 61 -7.24 5.41 -9.64
CA TYR A 61 -7.99 5.14 -10.87
C TYR A 61 -9.29 4.40 -10.62
N PHE A 62 -9.36 3.53 -9.60
CA PHE A 62 -10.61 2.90 -9.20
C PHE A 62 -11.64 3.94 -8.72
N LEU A 63 -11.21 4.89 -7.87
CA LEU A 63 -12.08 5.98 -7.43
C LEU A 63 -12.46 6.92 -8.58
N ALA A 64 -11.52 7.22 -9.48
CA ALA A 64 -11.76 8.06 -10.67
C ALA A 64 -12.80 7.44 -11.61
N ALA A 65 -12.67 6.16 -11.90
CA ALA A 65 -13.67 5.42 -12.67
C ALA A 65 -15.02 5.38 -11.91
N GLY A 66 -15.02 5.36 -10.58
CA GLY A 66 -16.21 5.33 -9.72
C GLY A 66 -16.92 6.67 -9.49
N SER A 67 -16.45 7.79 -10.07
CA SER A 67 -17.04 9.11 -9.83
C SER A 67 -18.55 9.17 -10.13
N GLY A 68 -19.33 9.85 -9.28
CA GLY A 68 -20.79 9.96 -9.44
C GLY A 68 -21.21 10.86 -10.59
N GLN A 69 -20.38 11.86 -10.92
CA GLN A 69 -20.61 12.75 -12.05
C GLN A 69 -19.79 12.27 -13.26
N GLU A 70 -20.47 11.95 -14.36
CA GLU A 70 -19.82 11.42 -15.57
C GLU A 70 -18.82 12.40 -16.17
N SER A 71 -19.10 13.70 -16.13
CA SER A 71 -18.16 14.75 -16.56
C SER A 71 -16.89 14.83 -15.70
N PHE A 72 -16.91 14.28 -14.49
CA PHE A 72 -15.80 14.30 -13.54
C PHE A 72 -15.05 12.96 -13.46
N ALA A 73 -15.60 11.91 -14.06
CA ALA A 73 -14.99 10.58 -14.06
C ALA A 73 -13.75 10.55 -14.96
N GLY A 74 -12.73 9.78 -14.54
CA GLY A 74 -11.62 9.39 -15.41
C GLY A 74 -12.06 8.33 -16.41
N ASP A 75 -11.34 8.18 -17.52
CA ASP A 75 -11.59 7.11 -18.48
C ASP A 75 -11.23 5.76 -17.82
N PRO A 76 -12.16 4.79 -17.72
CA PRO A 76 -11.86 3.46 -17.17
C PRO A 76 -10.70 2.75 -17.89
N ARG A 77 -10.43 3.10 -19.16
CA ARG A 77 -9.27 2.61 -19.92
C ARG A 77 -7.94 2.92 -19.22
N ASP A 78 -7.84 4.04 -18.50
CA ASP A 78 -6.60 4.49 -17.90
C ASP A 78 -6.15 3.59 -16.74
N TYR A 79 -7.09 2.98 -16.02
CA TYR A 79 -6.77 1.93 -15.02
C TYR A 79 -5.97 0.78 -15.64
N TYR A 80 -6.30 0.41 -16.87
CA TYR A 80 -5.65 -0.68 -17.60
C TYR A 80 -4.37 -0.24 -18.33
N ARG A 81 -4.22 1.06 -18.62
CA ARG A 81 -3.01 1.65 -19.21
C ARG A 81 -1.86 1.80 -18.21
N LEU A 82 -2.13 1.71 -16.90
CA LEU A 82 -1.10 1.71 -15.86
C LEU A 82 0.01 0.70 -16.21
N GLU A 83 1.25 1.17 -16.18
CA GLU A 83 2.43 0.40 -16.55
C GLU A 83 2.60 -0.80 -15.61
N ARG A 84 2.82 -1.97 -16.20
CA ARG A 84 3.06 -3.22 -15.47
C ARG A 84 4.45 -3.75 -15.78
N HIS A 85 5.37 -3.56 -14.83
CA HIS A 85 6.74 -4.05 -14.93
C HIS A 85 6.82 -5.45 -14.32
N VAL A 86 6.79 -6.49 -15.15
CA VAL A 86 6.85 -7.88 -14.67
C VAL A 86 8.31 -8.31 -14.47
N LYS A 87 8.70 -8.56 -13.22
CA LYS A 87 10.04 -9.08 -12.87
C LYS A 87 9.92 -10.30 -11.95
N ARG A 88 11.06 -10.93 -11.63
CA ARG A 88 11.15 -12.07 -10.69
C ARG A 88 12.47 -12.04 -9.92
N SER A 89 12.51 -12.69 -8.76
CA SER A 89 13.75 -12.94 -7.99
C SER A 89 14.18 -14.39 -8.16
N GLY A 90 15.31 -14.61 -8.85
CA GLY A 90 15.82 -15.97 -9.13
C GLY A 90 14.80 -16.84 -9.87
N ASP A 91 14.55 -18.03 -9.32
CA ASP A 91 13.57 -19.01 -9.78
C ASP A 91 12.15 -18.79 -9.22
N GLY A 92 11.95 -17.71 -8.45
CA GLY A 92 10.65 -17.35 -7.90
C GLY A 92 9.62 -16.97 -8.99
N PRO A 93 8.32 -17.03 -8.66
CA PRO A 93 7.27 -16.65 -9.60
C PRO A 93 7.36 -15.15 -9.95
N PRO A 94 7.06 -14.77 -11.21
CA PRO A 94 7.04 -13.38 -11.61
C PRO A 94 5.83 -12.64 -11.04
N TYR A 95 5.99 -11.33 -10.86
CA TYR A 95 4.95 -10.41 -10.41
C TYR A 95 5.23 -9.00 -10.96
N VAL A 96 4.20 -8.17 -11.00
CA VAL A 96 4.30 -6.73 -11.30
C VAL A 96 4.95 -6.04 -10.11
N VAL A 97 6.12 -5.43 -10.35
CA VAL A 97 6.92 -4.78 -9.31
C VAL A 97 6.62 -3.29 -9.20
N SER A 98 6.79 -2.75 -7.99
CA SER A 98 6.69 -1.32 -7.69
C SER A 98 7.90 -0.53 -8.09
N TRP A 99 7.75 0.80 -8.09
CA TRP A 99 8.81 1.73 -8.46
C TRP A 99 10.11 1.42 -7.71
N ASN A 100 10.05 1.50 -6.37
CA ASN A 100 11.21 1.27 -5.52
C ASN A 100 11.30 -0.16 -4.96
N GLY A 101 10.19 -0.90 -4.85
CA GLY A 101 10.15 -2.23 -4.23
C GLY A 101 9.76 -2.23 -2.75
N SER A 102 9.15 -1.15 -2.26
CA SER A 102 8.72 -1.02 -0.88
C SER A 102 7.35 -1.66 -0.62
N MET A 103 7.12 -2.24 0.56
CA MET A 103 5.96 -3.09 0.75
C MET A 103 4.60 -2.38 0.69
N PHE A 104 4.51 -1.11 1.10
CA PHE A 104 3.25 -0.37 1.19
C PHE A 104 2.48 -0.33 -0.15
N THR A 105 3.23 -0.25 -1.23
CA THR A 105 2.73 -0.25 -2.61
C THR A 105 1.81 -1.45 -2.88
N TYR A 106 2.15 -2.62 -2.35
CA TYR A 106 1.39 -3.85 -2.58
C TYR A 106 0.11 -4.00 -1.76
N PHE A 107 -0.12 -3.16 -0.74
CA PHE A 107 -1.27 -3.35 0.17
C PHE A 107 -2.15 -2.12 0.41
N PHE A 108 -1.72 -0.90 0.09
CA PHE A 108 -2.55 0.30 0.31
C PHE A 108 -3.88 0.23 -0.46
N SER A 109 -3.85 -0.11 -1.75
CA SER A 109 -5.07 -0.33 -2.54
C SER A 109 -5.94 -1.46 -1.98
N HIS A 110 -5.31 -2.51 -1.46
CA HIS A 110 -6.01 -3.65 -0.86
C HIS A 110 -6.61 -3.37 0.52
N CYS A 111 -6.26 -2.27 1.19
CA CYS A 111 -6.93 -1.90 2.44
C CYS A 111 -8.44 -1.62 2.22
N TRP A 112 -8.79 -1.18 1.00
CA TRP A 112 -10.13 -0.74 0.64
C TRP A 112 -10.79 -1.66 -0.39
N ILE A 113 -10.06 -2.01 -1.45
CA ILE A 113 -10.61 -2.77 -2.57
C ILE A 113 -10.46 -4.27 -2.30
N ASP A 114 -11.57 -5.00 -2.34
CA ASP A 114 -11.58 -6.45 -2.19
C ASP A 114 -11.29 -7.16 -3.51
N TYR A 115 -10.03 -7.14 -3.93
CA TYR A 115 -9.60 -7.83 -5.16
C TYR A 115 -9.88 -9.34 -5.12
N ARG A 116 -10.02 -9.96 -3.94
CA ARG A 116 -10.29 -11.40 -3.81
C ARG A 116 -11.67 -11.79 -4.32
N SER A 117 -12.60 -10.84 -4.35
CA SER A 117 -13.95 -11.04 -4.88
C SER A 117 -13.97 -11.06 -6.42
N TYR A 118 -12.85 -10.75 -7.09
CA TYR A 118 -12.74 -10.65 -8.55
C TYR A 118 -11.58 -11.50 -9.07
N GLY A 119 -11.71 -11.99 -10.31
CA GLY A 119 -10.66 -12.77 -10.97
C GLY A 119 -9.49 -11.94 -11.48
N VAL A 120 -8.69 -12.56 -12.36
CA VAL A 120 -7.67 -11.87 -13.16
C VAL A 120 -8.31 -10.69 -13.91
N ASP A 121 -7.67 -9.53 -13.88
CA ASP A 121 -8.19 -8.35 -14.58
C ASP A 121 -8.13 -8.48 -16.12
N ASP A 122 -8.92 -7.68 -16.83
CA ASP A 122 -9.14 -7.84 -18.28
C ASP A 122 -8.84 -6.54 -19.05
N PRO A 123 -7.55 -6.19 -19.26
CA PRO A 123 -7.18 -5.01 -20.04
C PRO A 123 -7.63 -5.11 -21.51
N GLN A 124 -7.78 -6.32 -22.05
CA GLN A 124 -8.23 -6.54 -23.42
C GLN A 124 -9.69 -6.10 -23.63
N ALA A 125 -10.53 -6.14 -22.59
CA ALA A 125 -11.90 -5.61 -22.64
C ALA A 125 -11.97 -4.08 -22.91
N PHE A 126 -10.82 -3.38 -22.87
CA PHE A 126 -10.67 -1.95 -23.14
C PHE A 126 -9.69 -1.66 -24.27
N ASP A 127 -9.36 -2.66 -25.10
CA ASP A 127 -8.39 -2.54 -26.19
C ASP A 127 -7.04 -1.97 -25.70
N VAL A 128 -6.59 -2.46 -24.53
CA VAL A 128 -5.28 -2.17 -23.96
C VAL A 128 -4.44 -3.44 -23.97
N GLU A 129 -3.33 -3.41 -24.69
CA GLU A 129 -2.35 -4.50 -24.70
C GLU A 129 -1.53 -4.43 -23.41
N GLN A 130 -1.90 -5.24 -22.43
CA GLN A 130 -1.23 -5.29 -21.14
C GLN A 130 -1.36 -6.69 -20.51
N THR A 131 -0.37 -7.08 -19.69
CA THR A 131 -0.36 -8.37 -19.00
C THR A 131 -1.52 -8.44 -18.01
N PRO A 132 -2.46 -9.41 -18.11
CA PRO A 132 -3.52 -9.63 -17.12
C PRO A 132 -2.95 -10.03 -15.75
N VAL A 133 -3.53 -9.53 -14.66
CA VAL A 133 -3.01 -9.70 -13.29
C VAL A 133 -4.11 -10.12 -12.32
N ASP A 134 -3.86 -11.21 -11.58
CA ASP A 134 -4.50 -11.46 -10.29
C ASP A 134 -3.76 -10.61 -9.24
N TRP A 135 -4.40 -9.53 -8.81
CA TRP A 135 -3.78 -8.56 -7.91
C TRP A 135 -3.54 -9.10 -6.50
N VAL A 136 -4.32 -10.08 -6.05
CA VAL A 136 -4.12 -10.73 -4.73
C VAL A 136 -2.89 -11.61 -4.79
N GLU A 137 -2.80 -12.44 -5.83
CA GLU A 137 -1.64 -13.30 -6.05
C GLU A 137 -0.37 -12.49 -6.33
N ASN A 138 -0.48 -11.35 -7.03
CA ASN A 138 0.63 -10.42 -7.24
C ASN A 138 1.21 -9.92 -5.91
N SER A 139 0.35 -9.40 -5.02
CA SER A 139 0.78 -8.90 -3.71
C SER A 139 1.29 -10.01 -2.79
N ARG A 140 0.73 -11.22 -2.87
CA ARG A 140 1.26 -12.40 -2.16
C ARG A 140 2.67 -12.74 -2.63
N ARG A 141 2.91 -12.79 -3.95
CA ARG A 141 4.24 -13.07 -4.53
C ARG A 141 5.27 -12.01 -4.16
N ALA A 142 4.86 -10.74 -4.20
CA ALA A 142 5.69 -9.62 -3.78
C ALA A 142 6.09 -9.76 -2.30
N THR A 143 5.11 -9.98 -1.43
CA THR A 143 5.31 -10.14 0.02
C THR A 143 6.25 -11.30 0.37
N LEU A 144 6.03 -12.48 -0.21
CA LEU A 144 6.89 -13.64 0.02
C LEU A 144 8.31 -13.44 -0.54
N THR A 145 8.43 -12.73 -1.66
CA THR A 145 9.74 -12.36 -2.20
C THR A 145 10.46 -11.38 -1.28
N HIS A 146 9.77 -10.33 -0.82
CA HIS A 146 10.27 -9.35 0.13
C HIS A 146 10.79 -10.01 1.42
N ARG A 147 9.99 -10.89 2.01
CA ARG A 147 10.37 -11.67 3.20
C ARG A 147 11.65 -12.47 2.96
N ARG A 148 11.76 -13.18 1.82
CA ARG A 148 12.97 -13.94 1.48
C ARG A 148 14.20 -13.05 1.32
N GLN A 149 14.06 -11.84 0.78
CA GLN A 149 15.18 -10.89 0.68
C GLN A 149 15.65 -10.42 2.06
N CYS A 150 14.72 -10.08 2.96
CA CYS A 150 15.07 -9.75 4.35
C CYS A 150 15.81 -10.90 5.03
N GLN A 151 15.33 -12.14 4.86
CA GLN A 151 15.97 -13.34 5.40
C GLN A 151 17.39 -13.57 4.85
N ARG A 152 17.61 -13.33 3.55
CA ARG A 152 18.96 -13.41 2.96
C ARG A 152 19.90 -12.36 3.55
N ALA A 153 19.36 -11.23 4.01
CA ALA A 153 20.12 -10.16 4.65
C ALA A 153 20.28 -10.31 6.18
N GLN A 154 19.83 -11.41 6.79
CA GLN A 154 19.92 -11.62 8.25
C GLN A 154 21.36 -11.65 8.80
N GLY A 155 22.34 -12.00 7.97
CA GLY A 155 23.76 -11.91 8.35
C GLY A 155 24.33 -10.50 8.31
N LYS A 156 23.57 -9.53 7.78
CA LYS A 156 23.98 -8.12 7.63
C LYS A 156 23.29 -7.20 8.63
N PHE A 157 22.05 -7.51 9.03
CA PHE A 157 21.25 -6.66 9.93
C PHE A 157 20.61 -7.53 11.01
N ALA A 158 20.86 -7.22 12.29
CA ALA A 158 20.36 -8.02 13.42
C ALA A 158 18.83 -8.04 13.51
N SER A 159 18.17 -7.02 12.96
CA SER A 159 16.71 -6.93 12.91
C SER A 159 16.09 -8.09 12.13
N PHE A 160 16.73 -8.58 11.06
CA PHE A 160 16.14 -9.59 10.19
C PHE A 160 16.34 -11.02 10.70
N SER A 161 15.35 -11.87 10.41
CA SER A 161 15.43 -13.32 10.60
C SER A 161 14.29 -14.00 9.83
N THR A 162 14.10 -15.31 10.04
CA THR A 162 12.99 -16.05 9.45
C THR A 162 11.61 -15.45 9.75
N ASP A 163 11.43 -14.90 10.96
CA ASP A 163 10.19 -14.27 11.44
C ASP A 163 10.32 -12.77 11.65
N ARG A 164 11.43 -12.13 11.24
CA ARG A 164 11.54 -10.67 11.30
C ARG A 164 11.89 -10.09 9.94
N TRP A 165 10.91 -9.41 9.36
CA TRP A 165 10.92 -8.85 8.01
C TRP A 165 9.85 -7.76 7.90
N GLY A 166 9.95 -6.90 6.89
CA GLY A 166 9.00 -5.82 6.67
C GLY A 166 9.73 -4.50 6.47
N LEU A 167 9.93 -4.13 5.21
CA LEU A 167 10.55 -2.86 4.83
C LEU A 167 9.52 -2.04 4.10
N ALA A 168 9.19 -0.91 4.70
CA ALA A 168 8.26 0.07 4.21
C ALA A 168 8.66 1.43 4.81
N PRO A 169 8.21 2.58 4.25
CA PRO A 169 8.56 3.87 4.79
C PRO A 169 8.08 4.00 6.23
N CYS A 170 8.91 4.55 7.10
CA CYS A 170 8.62 4.71 8.52
C CYS A 170 9.51 5.80 9.11
N MET A 171 9.15 6.31 10.29
CA MET A 171 10.07 7.00 11.17
C MET A 171 10.96 5.97 11.88
N GLY A 172 12.28 6.17 11.85
CA GLY A 172 13.20 5.22 12.45
C GLY A 172 14.66 5.65 12.39
N VAL A 173 15.54 4.85 13.00
CA VAL A 173 16.99 5.08 12.91
C VAL A 173 17.54 4.45 11.63
N ASN A 174 18.40 5.16 10.90
CA ASN A 174 19.08 4.61 9.73
C ASN A 174 20.33 3.79 10.14
N GLY A 175 21.11 3.31 9.15
CA GLY A 175 22.34 2.55 9.39
C GLY A 175 23.48 3.30 10.09
N GLU A 176 23.34 4.60 10.32
CA GLU A 176 24.26 5.43 11.12
C GLU A 176 23.70 5.73 12.53
N GLY A 177 22.54 5.16 12.88
CA GLY A 177 21.87 5.42 14.16
C GLY A 177 21.15 6.78 14.21
N ARG A 178 20.98 7.46 13.07
CA ARG A 178 20.30 8.76 13.02
C ARG A 178 18.80 8.58 12.79
N LEU A 179 17.98 9.22 13.62
CA LEU A 179 16.53 9.27 13.46
C LEU A 179 16.14 10.07 12.21
N GLY A 180 15.22 9.54 11.41
CA GLY A 180 14.63 10.23 10.27
C GLY A 180 13.51 9.43 9.63
N TYR A 181 12.96 9.99 8.54
CA TYR A 181 12.01 9.28 7.69
C TYR A 181 12.77 8.41 6.70
N LEU A 182 12.59 7.10 6.80
CA LEU A 182 13.26 6.10 5.99
C LEU A 182 12.34 5.68 4.84
N VAL A 183 12.91 5.37 3.68
CA VAL A 183 12.13 4.92 2.50
C VAL A 183 12.74 3.60 2.03
N GLN A 184 12.45 2.55 2.79
CA GLN A 184 13.13 1.27 2.61
C GLN A 184 12.48 0.45 1.51
N ALA A 185 13.29 -0.23 0.73
CA ALA A 185 12.83 -1.03 -0.41
C ALA A 185 13.84 -2.12 -0.79
N VAL A 186 13.38 -3.15 -1.49
CA VAL A 186 14.24 -4.26 -1.95
C VAL A 186 13.87 -4.69 -3.36
N ARG A 187 14.86 -5.25 -4.06
CA ARG A 187 14.67 -5.84 -5.38
C ARG A 187 13.86 -7.15 -5.36
N PRO A 188 13.18 -7.49 -6.48
CA PRO A 188 13.12 -6.75 -7.73
C PRO A 188 12.13 -5.58 -7.67
N SER A 189 12.50 -4.47 -8.30
CA SER A 189 11.71 -3.24 -8.44
C SER A 189 11.99 -2.57 -9.77
N VAL A 190 11.25 -1.54 -10.17
CA VAL A 190 11.55 -0.78 -11.40
C VAL A 190 12.95 -0.15 -11.29
N MET A 191 13.24 0.50 -10.17
CA MET A 191 14.54 1.10 -9.85
C MET A 191 15.70 0.09 -9.79
N ASP A 192 15.39 -1.19 -9.57
CA ASP A 192 16.35 -2.28 -9.44
C ASP A 192 17.49 -1.98 -8.45
N ALA A 193 17.13 -1.42 -7.29
CA ALA A 193 18.04 -1.06 -6.21
C ALA A 193 17.49 -1.50 -4.85
N ASP A 194 18.38 -1.89 -3.94
CA ASP A 194 18.02 -2.15 -2.54
C ASP A 194 18.30 -0.89 -1.69
N GLN A 195 17.37 -0.53 -0.82
CA GLN A 195 17.46 0.54 0.16
C GLN A 195 17.13 -0.02 1.54
N TRP A 196 18.16 -0.49 2.24
CA TRP A 196 17.98 -1.20 3.51
C TRP A 196 17.84 -0.28 4.72
N ASP A 197 18.38 0.95 4.66
CA ASP A 197 18.47 1.93 5.76
C ASP A 197 18.80 1.33 7.13
N GLY A 198 19.85 0.50 7.18
CA GLY A 198 20.29 -0.14 8.43
C GLY A 198 19.44 -1.33 8.88
N GLY A 199 18.54 -1.84 8.05
CA GLY A 199 17.71 -3.00 8.38
C GLY A 199 16.62 -2.71 9.41
N THR A 200 16.24 -1.45 9.58
CA THR A 200 15.08 -1.05 10.40
C THR A 200 13.83 -1.73 9.88
N ILE A 201 13.03 -2.35 10.74
CA ILE A 201 11.79 -3.03 10.35
C ILE A 201 10.62 -2.10 10.67
N ALA A 202 9.69 -1.98 9.73
CA ALA A 202 8.41 -1.32 9.91
C ALA A 202 7.30 -2.37 10.16
N PRO A 203 6.83 -2.57 11.41
CA PRO A 203 5.88 -3.63 11.74
C PRO A 203 4.57 -3.60 10.95
N TYR A 204 4.13 -2.42 10.51
CA TYR A 204 2.90 -2.29 9.72
C TYR A 204 2.97 -3.00 8.37
N ALA A 205 4.15 -3.21 7.81
CA ALA A 205 4.30 -3.97 6.58
C ALA A 205 3.84 -5.43 6.76
N ALA A 206 4.21 -6.07 7.88
CA ALA A 206 3.73 -7.41 8.21
C ALA A 206 2.25 -7.40 8.61
N GLY A 207 1.82 -6.39 9.37
CA GLY A 207 0.42 -6.23 9.80
C GLY A 207 -0.55 -6.11 8.63
N ALA A 208 -0.27 -5.23 7.68
CA ALA A 208 -1.09 -5.08 6.48
C ALA A 208 -1.04 -6.32 5.58
N ALA A 209 0.11 -7.01 5.52
CA ALA A 209 0.28 -8.25 4.75
C ALA A 209 -0.51 -9.46 5.28
N LEU A 210 -1.17 -9.36 6.45
CA LEU A 210 -2.12 -10.38 6.93
C LEU A 210 -3.22 -10.68 5.89
N MET A 211 -3.50 -9.75 4.97
CA MET A 211 -4.45 -9.93 3.87
C MET A 211 -4.02 -10.99 2.84
N PHE A 212 -2.72 -11.30 2.72
CA PHE A 212 -2.17 -12.18 1.67
C PHE A 212 -1.32 -13.33 2.20
N THR A 213 -0.60 -13.11 3.30
CA THR A 213 0.34 -14.08 3.90
C THR A 213 0.07 -14.21 5.40
N PRO A 214 -1.14 -14.64 5.82
CA PRO A 214 -1.54 -14.58 7.22
C PRO A 214 -0.63 -15.40 8.14
N GLN A 215 -0.11 -16.55 7.70
CA GLN A 215 0.78 -17.38 8.50
C GLN A 215 2.14 -16.68 8.75
N GLU A 216 2.78 -16.18 7.69
CA GLU A 216 4.08 -15.50 7.78
C GLU A 216 3.99 -14.16 8.52
N SER A 217 2.91 -13.42 8.30
CA SER A 217 2.63 -12.16 8.98
C SER A 217 2.35 -12.37 10.46
N MET A 218 1.52 -13.35 10.84
CA MET A 218 1.26 -13.65 12.25
C MET A 218 2.54 -14.09 12.98
N ALA A 219 3.37 -14.94 12.36
CA ALA A 219 4.65 -15.34 12.92
C ALA A 219 5.53 -14.11 13.20
N ALA A 220 5.56 -13.14 12.26
CA ALA A 220 6.33 -11.93 12.44
C ALA A 220 5.79 -11.02 13.54
N LEU A 221 4.48 -10.82 13.61
CA LEU A 221 3.86 -10.03 14.67
C LEU A 221 4.09 -10.63 16.06
N HIS A 222 4.08 -11.97 16.19
CA HIS A 222 4.44 -12.64 17.43
C HIS A 222 5.92 -12.41 17.79
N ALA A 223 6.82 -12.51 16.81
CA ALA A 223 8.24 -12.24 17.01
C ALA A 223 8.49 -10.78 17.46
N PHE A 224 7.84 -9.81 16.82
CA PHE A 224 7.95 -8.39 17.20
C PHE A 224 7.43 -8.13 18.61
N ARG A 225 6.28 -8.73 18.95
CA ARG A 225 5.66 -8.57 20.27
C ARG A 225 6.53 -9.10 21.41
N ALA A 226 7.35 -10.11 21.12
CA ALA A 226 8.25 -10.77 22.07
C ALA A 226 9.62 -10.08 22.22
N LEU A 227 9.92 -9.06 21.40
CA LEU A 227 11.15 -8.28 21.56
C LEU A 227 11.12 -7.48 22.86
N SER A 228 12.24 -7.49 23.58
CA SER A 228 12.41 -6.75 24.83
C SER A 228 13.71 -5.97 24.87
N THR A 229 13.73 -4.87 25.63
CA THR A 229 14.95 -4.13 25.98
C THR A 229 15.81 -4.95 26.94
N ALA A 230 17.03 -4.47 27.25
CA ALA A 230 17.92 -5.11 28.22
C ALA A 230 17.29 -5.21 29.63
N GLU A 231 16.38 -4.30 29.96
CA GLU A 231 15.63 -4.24 31.22
C GLU A 231 14.40 -5.17 31.22
N GLY A 232 14.15 -5.90 30.13
CA GLY A 232 13.02 -6.82 30.01
C GLY A 232 11.68 -6.16 29.65
N LEU A 233 11.68 -4.88 29.28
CA LEU A 233 10.48 -4.16 28.84
C LEU A 233 10.19 -4.42 27.35
N PRO A 234 8.92 -4.46 26.90
CA PRO A 234 8.61 -4.64 25.48
C PRO A 234 9.28 -3.58 24.59
N LEU A 235 10.08 -4.01 23.62
CA LEU A 235 10.84 -3.10 22.75
C LEU A 235 9.92 -2.46 21.70
N ALA A 236 9.16 -3.28 20.96
CA ALA A 236 8.41 -2.85 19.77
C ALA A 236 6.89 -2.79 19.99
N PHE A 237 6.40 -2.94 21.23
CA PHE A 237 4.97 -2.89 21.54
C PHE A 237 4.67 -1.96 22.73
N ARG A 238 3.62 -1.16 22.58
CA ARG A 238 3.10 -0.22 23.58
C ARG A 238 1.62 -0.53 23.80
N ASP A 239 1.25 -0.94 25.01
CA ASP A 239 -0.11 -1.40 25.33
C ASP A 239 -1.13 -0.26 25.22
N PRO A 240 -2.18 -0.40 24.39
CA PRO A 240 -3.27 0.58 24.33
C PRO A 240 -3.99 0.82 25.66
N ALA A 241 -4.06 -0.17 26.55
CA ALA A 241 -4.62 0.02 27.89
C ALA A 241 -3.82 1.02 28.74
N GLY A 242 -2.52 1.19 28.42
CA GLY A 242 -1.63 2.17 29.01
C GLY A 242 -1.47 3.45 28.18
N GLY A 243 -2.30 3.67 27.16
CA GLY A 243 -2.21 4.84 26.27
C GLY A 243 -1.25 4.69 25.09
N GLY A 244 -0.73 3.48 24.82
CA GLY A 244 0.05 3.19 23.63
C GLY A 244 -0.82 3.01 22.37
N TYR A 245 -0.17 2.88 21.22
CA TYR A 245 -0.86 2.64 19.93
C TYR A 245 -0.60 1.25 19.34
N GLY A 246 -0.12 0.30 20.16
CA GLY A 246 0.18 -1.06 19.71
C GLY A 246 1.63 -1.20 19.26
N MET A 247 1.87 -1.69 18.06
CA MET A 247 3.23 -1.83 17.53
C MET A 247 3.86 -0.45 17.29
N ALA A 248 5.16 -0.32 17.60
CA ALA A 248 5.95 0.85 17.24
C ALA A 248 5.99 1.03 15.71
N ASP A 249 6.23 2.27 15.26
CA ASP A 249 6.36 2.61 13.84
C ASP A 249 7.49 1.83 13.16
N SER A 250 8.61 1.70 13.89
CA SER A 250 9.73 0.87 13.48
C SER A 250 10.57 0.38 14.66
N PHE A 251 11.43 -0.60 14.40
CA PHE A 251 12.50 -0.99 15.32
C PHE A 251 13.79 -1.39 14.59
N ASN A 252 14.93 -1.21 15.26
CA ASN A 252 16.23 -1.62 14.77
C ASN A 252 17.04 -2.29 15.88
N LEU A 253 17.37 -3.57 15.69
CA LEU A 253 18.08 -4.37 16.69
C LEU A 253 19.60 -4.18 16.68
N ASP A 254 20.19 -3.63 15.60
CA ASP A 254 21.62 -3.25 15.61
C ASP A 254 21.86 -2.09 16.58
N PHE A 255 20.85 -1.24 16.80
CA PHE A 255 20.89 -0.14 17.77
C PHE A 255 20.09 -0.42 19.05
N GLY A 256 19.32 -1.51 19.11
CA GLY A 256 18.49 -1.87 20.26
C GLY A 256 17.34 -0.89 20.54
N VAL A 257 16.82 -0.20 19.52
CA VAL A 257 15.80 0.86 19.67
C VAL A 257 14.54 0.55 18.87
N ALA A 258 13.42 1.11 19.34
CA ALA A 258 12.19 1.25 18.58
C ALA A 258 11.83 2.74 18.48
N CYS A 259 11.15 3.13 17.39
CA CYS A 259 10.68 4.50 17.24
C CYS A 259 9.47 4.74 18.17
N ASP A 260 9.48 5.88 18.88
CA ASP A 260 8.37 6.29 19.75
C ASP A 260 7.30 7.10 19.01
N ASP A 261 7.60 7.57 17.79
CA ASP A 261 6.60 8.21 16.92
C ASP A 261 5.56 7.20 16.45
N ASN A 262 4.41 7.70 16.03
CA ASN A 262 3.34 6.90 15.46
C ASN A 262 2.84 7.60 14.21
N VAL A 263 3.03 6.97 13.05
CA VAL A 263 2.65 7.54 11.76
C VAL A 263 1.28 7.00 11.35
N ALA A 264 0.33 7.90 11.08
CA ALA A 264 -1.04 7.51 10.76
C ALA A 264 -1.15 6.64 9.49
N ILE A 265 -0.30 6.90 8.49
CA ILE A 265 -0.23 6.12 7.25
C ILE A 265 0.42 4.73 7.44
N ASP A 266 0.92 4.42 8.63
CA ASP A 266 1.51 3.14 9.00
C ASP A 266 0.53 2.37 9.90
N VAL A 267 0.07 3.02 10.98
CA VAL A 267 -0.92 2.45 11.92
C VAL A 267 -2.26 2.15 11.23
N GLY A 268 -2.71 3.02 10.31
CA GLY A 268 -3.97 2.83 9.58
C GLY A 268 -3.99 1.52 8.80
N PRO A 269 -3.10 1.32 7.82
CA PRO A 269 -3.00 0.08 7.06
C PRO A 269 -2.77 -1.17 7.91
N PHE A 270 -2.03 -1.07 9.03
CA PHE A 270 -1.92 -2.18 9.99
C PHE A 270 -3.31 -2.63 10.45
N LEU A 271 -4.11 -1.69 10.97
CA LEU A 271 -5.43 -2.00 11.55
C LEU A 271 -6.42 -2.45 10.48
N LEU A 272 -6.42 -1.79 9.32
CA LEU A 272 -7.30 -2.13 8.19
C LEU A 272 -6.98 -3.54 7.67
N GLY A 273 -5.69 -3.86 7.46
CA GLY A 273 -5.27 -5.18 7.00
C GLY A 273 -5.60 -6.30 7.99
N MET A 274 -5.41 -6.05 9.29
CA MET A 274 -5.80 -6.99 10.35
C MET A 274 -7.31 -7.25 10.35
N GLU A 275 -8.14 -6.21 10.32
CA GLU A 275 -9.59 -6.37 10.33
C GLU A 275 -10.11 -7.05 9.06
N ASN A 276 -9.55 -6.69 7.90
CA ASN A 276 -9.86 -7.34 6.64
C ASN A 276 -9.52 -8.84 6.64
N SER A 277 -8.36 -9.21 7.18
CA SER A 277 -7.95 -10.61 7.32
C SER A 277 -8.90 -11.41 8.25
N ARG A 278 -9.43 -10.76 9.30
CA ARG A 278 -10.33 -11.41 10.28
C ARG A 278 -11.77 -11.57 9.77
N THR A 279 -12.37 -10.51 9.26
CA THR A 279 -13.81 -10.47 8.98
C THR A 279 -14.14 -9.92 7.59
N GLY A 280 -13.19 -9.23 6.95
CA GLY A 280 -13.43 -8.47 5.72
C GLY A 280 -14.35 -7.27 5.90
N LEU A 281 -14.46 -6.71 7.11
CA LEU A 281 -15.40 -5.61 7.40
C LEU A 281 -15.16 -4.39 6.50
N VAL A 282 -13.91 -3.92 6.38
CA VAL A 282 -13.59 -2.72 5.60
C VAL A 282 -13.91 -2.95 4.14
N TRP A 283 -13.50 -4.10 3.59
CA TRP A 283 -13.87 -4.56 2.25
C TRP A 283 -15.39 -4.56 2.02
N LYS A 284 -16.16 -5.19 2.91
CA LYS A 284 -17.62 -5.24 2.81
C LYS A 284 -18.25 -3.85 2.82
N LEU A 285 -17.74 -2.94 3.65
CA LEU A 285 -18.26 -1.58 3.75
C LEU A 285 -17.91 -0.75 2.52
N PHE A 286 -16.63 -0.74 2.12
CA PHE A 286 -16.13 0.04 0.99
C PHE A 286 -16.73 -0.44 -0.33
N MET A 287 -16.73 -1.75 -0.59
CA MET A 287 -17.24 -2.30 -1.85
C MET A 287 -18.76 -2.12 -1.99
N ARG A 288 -19.51 -1.95 -0.90
CA ARG A 288 -20.96 -1.60 -0.96
C ARG A 288 -21.21 -0.12 -1.28
N HIS A 289 -20.20 0.74 -1.22
CA HIS A 289 -20.36 2.16 -1.50
C HIS A 289 -20.69 2.39 -2.99
N PRO A 290 -21.57 3.35 -3.34
CA PRO A 290 -21.92 3.63 -4.74
C PRO A 290 -20.73 3.91 -5.65
N VAL A 291 -19.69 4.59 -5.15
CA VAL A 291 -18.43 4.82 -5.90
C VAL A 291 -17.79 3.50 -6.32
N ALA A 292 -17.64 2.55 -5.38
CA ALA A 292 -17.03 1.26 -5.67
C ALA A 292 -17.89 0.42 -6.62
N GLN A 293 -19.21 0.43 -6.46
CA GLN A 293 -20.14 -0.26 -7.36
C GLN A 293 -20.06 0.29 -8.80
N ARG A 294 -20.01 1.62 -8.96
CA ARG A 294 -19.81 2.26 -10.27
C ARG A 294 -18.45 1.92 -10.87
N ALA A 295 -17.39 1.95 -10.06
CA ALA A 295 -16.04 1.61 -10.50
C ALA A 295 -15.98 0.17 -11.04
N VAL A 296 -16.47 -0.80 -10.27
CA VAL A 296 -16.56 -2.21 -10.68
C VAL A 296 -17.31 -2.37 -12.00
N GLY A 297 -18.47 -1.72 -12.15
CA GLY A 297 -19.27 -1.78 -13.38
C GLY A 297 -18.55 -1.15 -14.58
N ARG A 298 -17.96 0.04 -14.39
CA ARG A 298 -17.26 0.78 -15.46
C ARG A 298 -15.94 0.15 -15.85
N LEU A 299 -15.24 -0.49 -14.91
CA LEU A 299 -14.03 -1.29 -15.16
C LEU A 299 -14.34 -2.70 -15.65
N ARG A 300 -15.63 -3.09 -15.76
CA ARG A 300 -16.08 -4.41 -16.22
C ARG A 300 -15.48 -5.58 -15.42
N TRP A 301 -15.26 -5.38 -14.13
CA TRP A 301 -14.72 -6.43 -13.26
C TRP A 301 -15.72 -7.57 -13.10
N ARG A 302 -15.23 -8.79 -13.27
CA ARG A 302 -16.04 -10.01 -13.18
C ARG A 302 -15.82 -10.63 -11.81
N PRO A 303 -16.88 -10.83 -11.01
CA PRO A 303 -16.78 -11.61 -9.79
C PRO A 303 -16.27 -13.03 -10.12
N TRP A 304 -15.64 -13.69 -9.15
CA TRP A 304 -15.47 -15.14 -9.24
C TRP A 304 -16.86 -15.78 -9.39
N ILE A 305 -17.02 -16.56 -10.45
CA ILE A 305 -18.15 -17.47 -10.59
C ILE A 305 -17.63 -18.81 -10.07
N ASP A 306 -18.23 -19.30 -8.98
CA ASP A 306 -17.97 -20.64 -8.46
C ASP A 306 -18.26 -21.73 -9.51
#